data_AF-A0A147EXP3-F1
#
_entry.id   AF-A0A147EXP3-F1
#
_cell.length_a   1.000
_cell.length_b   1.000
_cell.length_c   1.000
_cell.angle_alpha   90.00
_cell.angle_beta   90.00
_cell.angle_gamma   90.00
#
_symmetry.space_group_name_H-M   'P 1'
#
loop_
_entity.id
_entity.type
_entity.pdbx_description
1 polymer ?
#
loop_
_entity_poly.entity_id
_entity_poly.type
_entity_poly.pdbx_seq_one_letter_code
_entity_poly.pdbx_strand_id
1 'polypeptide(L)' 'MDTHPTDDEARIAGVVVQTRADVGGKSDERVADVLRQRFADIGLELGDDRIRALAAEVNGS' A
#
# COMPACT_ATOMS: atom_id res chain seq x y z
N MET A 1 -7.21 8.53 21.19
CA MET A 1 -6.22 7.68 20.52
C MET A 1 -5.43 8.59 19.63
N ASP A 2 -4.21 8.95 20.06
CA ASP A 2 -3.25 9.62 19.20
C ASP A 2 -2.78 8.59 18.17
N THR A 3 -3.43 8.56 17.00
CA THR A 3 -2.88 7.87 15.86
C THR A 3 -1.61 8.63 15.47
N HIS A 4 -0.47 8.15 15.96
CA HIS A 4 0.82 8.76 15.65
C HIS A 4 1.10 8.57 14.15
N PRO A 5 1.38 9.63 13.38
CA PRO A 5 1.67 9.52 11.94
C PRO A 5 2.87 8.60 11.63
N THR A 6 3.73 8.37 12.62
CA THR A 6 4.86 7.43 12.54
C THR A 6 4.41 5.96 12.48
N ASP A 7 3.31 5.59 13.15
CA ASP A 7 2.76 4.23 13.14
C ASP A 7 2.13 3.90 11.78
N ASP A 8 1.48 4.88 11.17
CA ASP A 8 0.83 4.69 9.87
C ASP A 8 1.85 4.49 8.75
N GLU A 9 2.94 5.26 8.71
CA GLU A 9 4.02 5.06 7.73
C GLU A 9 4.72 3.70 7.88
N ALA A 10 4.94 3.25 9.14
CA ALA A 10 5.50 1.92 9.39
C ALA A 10 4.55 0.79 8.92
N ARG A 11 3.24 0.96 9.16
CA ARG A 11 2.20 0.05 8.69
C ARG A 11 2.10 0.03 7.17
N ILE A 12 2.20 1.20 6.52
CA ILE A 12 2.24 1.34 5.06
C ILE A 12 3.44 0.59 4.48
N ALA A 13 4.64 0.82 5.00
CA ALA A 13 5.84 0.12 4.56
C ALA A 13 5.69 -1.41 4.69
N GLY A 14 5.14 -1.89 5.81
CA GLY A 14 4.87 -3.30 6.03
C GLY A 14 3.89 -3.90 5.00
N VAL A 15 2.82 -3.18 4.66
CA VAL A 15 1.85 -3.61 3.64
C VAL A 15 2.48 -3.63 2.25
N VAL A 16 3.30 -2.63 1.91
CA VAL A 16 3.99 -2.54 0.61
C VAL A 16 4.93 -3.73 0.41
N VAL A 17 5.77 -4.05 1.40
CA VAL A 17 6.70 -5.19 1.34
C VAL A 17 5.95 -6.50 1.12
N GLN A 18 4.86 -6.75 1.86
CA GLN A 18 4.04 -7.95 1.68
C GLN A 18 3.38 -7.98 0.30
N THR A 19 2.83 -6.85 -0.15
CA THR A 19 2.15 -6.76 -1.45
C THR A 19 3.11 -7.02 -2.60
N ARG A 20 4.35 -6.55 -2.49
CA ARG A 20 5.40 -6.85 -3.46
C ARG A 20 5.72 -8.34 -3.56
N ALA A 21 5.73 -9.06 -2.45
CA ALA A 21 5.94 -10.50 -2.46
C ALA A 21 4.76 -11.26 -3.11
N ASP A 22 3.51 -10.80 -2.90
CA ASP A 22 2.30 -11.48 -3.39
C ASP A 22 1.97 -11.19 -4.86
N VAL A 23 2.20 -9.95 -5.30
CA VAL A 23 1.73 -9.45 -6.62
C VAL A 23 2.76 -8.64 -7.39
N GLY A 24 4.02 -8.59 -6.95
CA GLY A 24 5.11 -7.95 -7.69
C GLY A 24 5.22 -8.52 -9.11
N GLY A 25 5.34 -7.63 -10.11
CA GLY A 25 5.39 -8.00 -11.52
C GLY A 25 4.02 -8.19 -12.19
N LYS A 26 2.91 -7.96 -11.47
CA LYS A 26 1.58 -7.76 -12.07
C LYS A 26 1.40 -6.31 -12.52
N SER A 27 0.36 -6.02 -13.30
CA SER A 27 0.03 -4.66 -13.71
C SER A 27 -0.18 -3.72 -12.51
N ASP A 28 0.22 -2.45 -12.66
CA ASP A 28 0.08 -1.42 -11.61
C ASP A 28 -1.36 -1.29 -11.10
N GLU A 29 -2.36 -1.41 -12.00
CA GLU A 29 -3.78 -1.41 -11.64
C GLU A 29 -4.12 -2.53 -10.65
N ARG A 30 -3.57 -3.73 -10.88
CA ARG A 30 -3.81 -4.89 -10.01
C ARG A 30 -3.15 -4.71 -8.65
N VAL A 31 -1.96 -4.13 -8.62
CA VAL A 31 -1.25 -3.81 -7.37
C VAL A 31 -2.00 -2.74 -6.59
N ALA A 32 -2.46 -1.68 -7.26
CA ALA A 32 -3.26 -0.61 -6.66
C ALA A 32 -4.56 -1.15 -6.03
N ASP A 33 -5.30 -2.03 -6.70
CA ASP A 33 -6.51 -2.64 -6.12
C ASP A 33 -6.22 -3.43 -4.85
N VAL A 34 -5.13 -4.20 -4.83
CA VAL A 34 -4.73 -4.98 -3.65
C VAL A 34 -4.31 -4.06 -2.50
N LEU A 35 -3.57 -3.00 -2.79
CA LEU A 35 -3.20 -1.99 -1.78
C LEU A 35 -4.44 -1.32 -1.19
N ARG A 36 -5.42 -0.89 -2.01
CA ARG A 36 -6.68 -0.29 -1.51
C ARG A 36 -7.40 -1.22 -0.56
N GLN A 37 -7.53 -2.51 -0.91
CA GLN A 37 -8.19 -3.50 -0.05
C GLN A 37 -7.45 -3.67 1.28
N ARG A 38 -6.14 -3.84 1.25
CA ARG A 38 -5.32 -4.04 2.47
C ARG A 38 -5.35 -2.85 3.41
N PHE A 39 -5.29 -1.65 2.85
CA PHE A 39 -5.36 -0.44 3.66
C PHE A 39 -6.76 -0.26 4.26
N ALA A 40 -7.82 -0.52 3.51
CA ALA A 40 -9.19 -0.52 4.05
C ALA A 40 -9.38 -1.56 5.16
N ASP A 41 -8.85 -2.78 5.02
CA ASP A 41 -8.95 -3.85 6.02
C ASP A 41 -8.32 -3.49 7.37
N ILE A 42 -7.28 -2.64 7.35
CA ILE A 42 -6.58 -2.17 8.56
C ILE A 42 -7.01 -0.76 8.99
N GLY A 43 -8.06 -0.21 8.37
CA GLY A 43 -8.62 1.09 8.70
C GLY A 43 -7.77 2.29 8.27
N LEU A 44 -6.88 2.12 7.30
CA LEU A 44 -6.10 3.19 6.68
C LEU A 44 -6.76 3.65 5.38
N GLU A 45 -7.23 4.89 5.35
CA GLU A 45 -7.78 5.50 4.15
C GLU A 45 -6.69 6.31 3.45
N LEU A 46 -6.20 5.80 2.32
CA LEU A 46 -5.23 6.50 1.47
C LEU A 46 -5.91 7.04 0.22
N GLY A 47 -5.54 8.27 -0.16
CA GLY A 47 -5.98 8.86 -1.42
C GLY A 47 -5.47 8.09 -2.65
N ASP A 48 -6.18 8.19 -3.75
CA ASP A 48 -5.90 7.42 -4.97
C ASP A 48 -4.49 7.69 -5.52
N ASP A 49 -4.01 8.94 -5.43
CA ASP A 49 -2.66 9.33 -5.82
C ASP A 49 -1.59 8.62 -4.99
N ARG A 50 -1.80 8.47 -3.67
CA ARG A 50 -0.88 7.76 -2.78
C ARG A 50 -0.85 6.27 -3.10
N ILE A 51 -2.01 5.67 -3.36
CA ILE A 51 -2.12 4.26 -3.78
C ILE A 51 -1.36 4.02 -5.08
N ARG A 52 -1.52 4.89 -6.08
CA ARG A 52 -0.81 4.79 -7.37
C ARG A 52 0.70 4.90 -7.20
N ALA A 53 1.16 5.82 -6.36
CA ALA A 53 2.59 5.95 -6.04
C ALA A 53 3.16 4.68 -5.40
N LEU A 54 2.43 4.08 -4.44
CA LEU A 54 2.83 2.82 -3.81
C LEU A 54 2.79 1.64 -4.77
N ALA A 55 1.84 1.59 -5.69
CA ALA A 55 1.78 0.56 -6.73
C ALA A 55 3.01 0.63 -7.67
N ALA A 56 3.39 1.84 -8.08
CA ALA A 56 4.61 2.06 -8.85
C ALA A 56 5.88 1.69 -8.06
N GLU A 57 5.93 1.94 -6.75
CA GLU A 57 7.04 1.52 -5.89
C GLU A 57 7.18 -0.02 -5.82
N VAL A 58 6.05 -0.72 -5.67
CA VAL A 58 6.02 -2.20 -5.65
C VAL A 58 6.60 -2.81 -6.93
N ASN A 59 6.28 -2.23 -8.09
CA ASN A 59 6.68 -2.76 -9.40
C ASN A 59 7.99 -2.16 -9.95
N GLY A 60 8.41 -1.00 -9.48
CA GLY A 60 9.55 -0.24 -9.99
C GLY A 60 10.90 -0.57 -9.34
N SER A 61 11.01 -1.68 -8.61
CA SER A 61 12.24 -2.12 -7.93
C SER A 61 12.69 -3.51 -8.35
#